data_AF-A0A3D4NZ26-F1
#
_entry.id   AF-A0A3D4NZ26-F1
#
_cell.length_a   1.000
_cell.length_b   1.000
_cell.length_c   1.000
_cell.angle_alpha   90.00
_cell.angle_beta   90.00
_cell.angle_gamma   90.00
#
_symmetry.space_group_name_H-M   'P 1'
#
loop_
_entity.id
_entity.type
_entity.pdbx_description
1 polymer ?
#
loop_
_entity_poly.entity_id
_entity_poly.type
_entity_poly.pdbx_seq_one_letter_code
_entity_poly.pdbx_strand_id
1 'polypeptide(L)'
;MKIAISIPENIFRDVKKAAEKQKRSRSEIFVEAVREYLEKLESRRILERLNEAYAAPETREERDARRSELDLYKRTVLKREEW
;
A
#
# COMPACT_ATOMS: atom_id res chain seq x y z
N MET A 1 18.49 18.07 -3.82
CA MET A 1 19.65 17.63 -3.01
C MET A 1 20.40 16.53 -3.76
N LYS A 2 21.74 16.48 -3.69
CA LYS A 2 22.56 15.43 -4.33
C LYS A 2 23.30 14.67 -3.24
N ILE A 3 23.30 13.34 -3.37
CA ILE A 3 24.03 12.44 -2.47
C ILE A 3 24.75 11.39 -3.31
N ALA A 4 25.86 10.87 -2.80
CA ALA A 4 26.53 9.70 -3.35
C ALA A 4 26.18 8.49 -2.48
N ILE A 5 25.81 7.38 -3.12
CA ILE A 5 25.49 6.11 -2.46
C ILE A 5 26.30 4.99 -3.10
N SER A 6 26.77 4.06 -2.28
CA SER A 6 27.34 2.80 -2.76
C SER A 6 26.20 1.82 -3.03
N ILE A 7 26.18 1.22 -4.22
CA ILE A 7 25.20 0.20 -4.60
C ILE A 7 25.90 -0.98 -5.25
N PRO A 8 25.31 -2.20 -5.18
CA PRO A 8 25.83 -3.35 -5.90
C PRO A 8 25.88 -3.11 -7.41
N GLU A 9 26.96 -3.58 -8.06
CA GLU A 9 27.22 -3.37 -9.50
C GLU A 9 26.09 -3.95 -10.38
N ASN A 10 25.53 -5.10 -10.00
CA ASN A 10 24.41 -5.71 -10.72
C ASN A 10 23.19 -4.77 -10.75
N ILE A 11 22.84 -4.17 -9.62
CA ILE A 11 21.72 -3.22 -9.52
C ILE A 11 21.99 -1.98 -10.38
N PHE A 12 23.21 -1.42 -10.31
CA PHE A 12 23.57 -0.27 -11.13
C PHE A 12 23.42 -0.56 -12.63
N ARG A 13 23.90 -1.72 -13.08
CA ARG A 13 23.78 -2.14 -14.48
C ARG A 13 22.33 -2.29 -14.93
N ASP A 14 21.48 -2.86 -14.10
CA ASP A 14 20.07 -3.07 -14.45
C ASP A 14 19.29 -1.75 -14.48
N VAL A 15 19.53 -0.85 -13.53
CA VAL A 15 18.96 0.51 -13.56
C VAL A 15 19.45 1.29 -14.78
N LYS A 16 20.74 1.17 -15.13
CA LYS A 16 21.29 1.84 -16.32
C LYS A 16 20.58 1.37 -17.60
N LYS A 17 20.41 0.05 -17.79
CA LYS A 17 19.68 -0.51 -18.94
C LYS A 17 18.23 -0.04 -18.97
N ALA A 18 17.56 -0.02 -17.82
CA ALA A 18 16.17 0.44 -17.71
C ALA A 18 16.05 1.93 -18.08
N ALA A 19 16.97 2.76 -17.61
CA ALA A 19 17.04 4.20 -17.91
C ALA A 19 17.21 4.45 -19.41
N GLU A 20 18.16 3.75 -20.04
CA GLU A 20 18.42 3.83 -21.48
C GLU A 20 17.19 3.40 -22.29
N LYS A 21 16.57 2.27 -21.96
CA LYS A 21 15.37 1.75 -22.66
C LYS A 21 14.19 2.71 -22.55
N GLN A 22 14.01 3.36 -21.41
CA GLN A 22 12.90 4.28 -21.13
C GLN A 22 13.21 5.74 -21.50
N LYS A 23 14.42 6.04 -21.98
CA LYS A 23 14.90 7.41 -22.25
C LYS A 23 14.76 8.33 -21.03
N ARG A 24 14.96 7.79 -19.82
CA ARG A 24 14.94 8.51 -18.54
C ARG A 24 16.35 8.59 -17.96
N SER A 25 16.59 9.52 -17.04
CA SER A 25 17.82 9.52 -16.26
C SER A 25 17.80 8.42 -15.19
N ARG A 26 18.99 7.94 -14.81
CA ARG A 26 19.15 6.98 -13.70
C ARG A 26 18.56 7.53 -12.39
N SER A 27 18.74 8.84 -12.14
CA SER A 27 18.19 9.51 -10.96
C SER A 27 16.67 9.48 -10.91
N GLU A 28 15.98 9.61 -12.05
CA GLU A 28 14.52 9.51 -12.08
C GLU A 28 14.04 8.12 -11.65
N ILE A 29 14.69 7.06 -12.14
CA ILE A 29 14.35 5.69 -11.73
C ILE A 29 14.56 5.50 -10.22
N PHE A 30 15.68 5.97 -9.67
CA PHE A 30 15.92 5.86 -8.24
C PHE A 30 14.91 6.66 -7.41
N VAL A 31 14.55 7.87 -7.85
CA VAL A 31 13.55 8.70 -7.15
C VAL A 31 12.18 8.02 -7.17
N GLU A 32 11.77 7.45 -8.29
CA GLU A 32 10.51 6.71 -8.44
C GLU A 32 10.49 5.48 -7.51
N ALA A 33 11.55 4.67 -7.53
CA ALA A 33 11.67 3.50 -6.67
C ALA A 33 11.64 3.86 -5.17
N VAL A 34 12.33 4.94 -4.77
CA VAL A 34 12.32 5.41 -3.38
C VAL A 34 10.93 5.90 -2.98
N ARG A 35 10.23 6.64 -3.85
CA ARG A 35 8.87 7.10 -3.58
C ARG A 35 7.93 5.94 -3.32
N GLU A 36 7.90 4.95 -4.22
CA GLU A 36 7.07 3.76 -4.04
C GLU A 36 7.40 2.99 -2.76
N TYR A 37 8.70 2.89 -2.44
CA TYR A 37 9.13 2.21 -1.22
C TYR A 37 8.62 2.93 0.04
N LEU A 38 8.68 4.27 0.06
CA LEU A 38 8.18 5.08 1.16
C LEU A 38 6.66 4.98 1.30
N GLU A 39 5.92 5.01 0.19
CA GLU A 39 4.46 4.81 0.21
C GLU A 39 4.07 3.44 0.76
N LYS A 40 4.81 2.39 0.37
CA LYS A 40 4.61 1.02 0.92
C LYS A 40 4.96 0.94 2.41
N LEU A 41 5.94 1.69 2.87
CA LEU A 41 6.26 1.77 4.31
C LEU A 41 5.14 2.48 5.08
N GLU A 42 4.66 3.62 4.57
CA GLU A 42 3.54 4.37 5.16
C GLU A 42 2.29 3.49 5.26
N SER A 43 1.96 2.77 4.18
CA SER A 43 0.81 1.86 4.13
C SER A 43 0.91 0.74 5.16
N ARG A 44 2.10 0.13 5.30
CA ARG A 44 2.35 -0.90 6.33
C ARG A 44 2.19 -0.34 7.74
N ARG A 45 2.75 0.84 7.99
CA ARG A 45 2.63 1.54 9.28
C ARG A 45 1.16 1.81 9.64
N ILE A 46 0.35 2.25 8.68
CA ILE A 46 -1.09 2.47 8.89
C ILE A 46 -1.78 1.14 9.22
N LEU A 47 -1.51 0.08 8.45
CA LEU A 47 -2.09 -1.24 8.69
C LEU A 47 -1.71 -1.80 10.07
N GLU A 48 -0.45 -1.68 10.47
CA GLU A 48 0.03 -2.09 11.80
C GLU A 48 -0.72 -1.38 12.92
N ARG A 49 -0.91 -0.06 12.78
CA ARG A 49 -1.68 0.73 13.77
C ARG A 49 -3.16 0.35 13.82
N LEU A 50 -3.76 0.02 12.67
CA LEU A 50 -5.13 -0.50 12.65
C LEU A 50 -5.20 -1.86 13.36
N ASN A 51 -4.28 -2.77 13.06
CA ASN A 51 -4.23 -4.07 13.71
C ASN A 51 -4.03 -3.95 15.23
N GLU A 52 -3.20 -2.99 15.67
CA GLU A 52 -3.01 -2.71 17.10
C GLU A 52 -4.29 -2.16 17.74
N ALA A 53 -4.94 -1.17 17.11
CA ALA A 53 -6.19 -0.58 17.61
C ALA A 53 -7.33 -1.60 17.74
N TYR A 54 -7.38 -2.58 16.82
CA TYR A 54 -8.37 -3.66 16.79
C TYR A 54 -7.81 -5.00 17.29
N ALA A 55 -6.73 -5.00 18.06
CA ALA A 55 -6.13 -6.24 18.56
C ALA A 55 -7.02 -6.96 19.59
N ALA A 56 -7.87 -6.20 20.30
CA ALA A 56 -8.82 -6.75 21.24
C ALA A 56 -9.97 -7.46 20.50
N PRO A 57 -10.48 -8.58 21.05
CA PRO A 57 -11.64 -9.23 20.47
C PRO A 57 -12.86 -8.30 20.53
N GLU A 58 -13.62 -8.30 19.44
CA GLU A 58 -14.86 -7.53 19.31
C GLU A 58 -15.81 -7.80 20.48
N THR A 59 -16.29 -6.71 21.08
CA THR A 59 -17.31 -6.75 22.14
C THR A 59 -18.63 -7.26 21.58
N ARG A 60 -19.54 -7.66 22.47
CA ARG A 60 -20.87 -8.13 22.05
C ARG A 60 -21.65 -7.04 21.32
N GLU A 61 -21.55 -5.80 21.79
CA GLU A 61 -22.25 -4.64 21.22
C GLU A 61 -21.76 -4.33 19.80
N GLU A 62 -20.45 -4.29 19.59
CA GLU A 62 -19.85 -4.10 18.26
C GLU A 62 -20.27 -5.22 17.29
N ARG A 63 -20.31 -6.47 17.78
CA ARG A 63 -20.75 -7.62 16.99
C ARG A 63 -22.20 -7.52 16.54
N ASP A 64 -23.08 -7.12 17.45
CA ASP A 64 -24.50 -7.00 17.19
C ASP A 64 -24.78 -5.81 16.25
N ALA A 65 -24.05 -4.70 16.41
CA ALA A 65 -24.08 -3.56 15.49
C ALA A 65 -23.63 -3.96 14.08
N ARG A 66 -22.45 -4.56 13.94
CA ARG A 66 -21.91 -5.04 12.65
C ARG A 66 -22.85 -6.02 11.96
N ARG A 67 -23.50 -6.91 12.72
CA ARG A 67 -24.48 -7.86 12.17
C ARG A 67 -25.71 -7.15 11.61
N SER A 68 -26.21 -6.14 12.33
CA SER A 68 -27.37 -5.35 11.93
C SER A 68 -27.09 -4.52 10.69
N GLU A 69 -25.90 -3.91 10.62
CA GLU A 69 -25.44 -3.16 9.45
C GLU A 69 -25.28 -4.06 8.22
N LEU A 70 -24.69 -5.26 8.38
CA LEU A 70 -24.54 -6.21 7.29
C LEU A 70 -25.90 -6.68 6.74
N ASP A 71 -26.90 -6.88 7.60
CA ASP A 71 -28.27 -7.22 7.18
C ASP A 71 -28.91 -6.08 6.39
N LEU A 72 -28.74 -4.83 6.85
CA LEU A 72 -29.22 -3.65 6.12
C LEU A 72 -28.56 -3.53 4.74
N TYR A 73 -27.23 -3.69 4.66
CA TYR A 73 -26.49 -3.63 3.40
C TYR A 73 -26.99 -4.67 2.40
N LYS A 74 -27.18 -5.92 2.84
CA LYS A 74 -27.73 -7.01 2.00
C LYS A 74 -29.11 -6.67 1.45
N ARG A 75 -29.96 -6.07 2.28
CA ARG A 75 -31.34 -5.74 1.88
C ARG A 75 -31.43 -4.57 0.91
N THR A 76 -30.54 -3.60 1.03
CA THR A 76 -30.67 -2.29 0.36
C THR A 76 -29.70 -2.09 -0.80
N VAL A 77 -28.45 -2.53 -0.65
CA VAL A 77 -27.38 -2.31 -1.63
C VAL A 77 -27.17 -3.56 -2.47
N LEU A 78 -26.97 -4.72 -1.82
CA LEU A 78 -26.62 -5.95 -2.54
C LEU A 78 -27.75 -6.44 -3.46
N LYS A 79 -29.03 -6.29 -3.06
CA LYS A 79 -30.18 -6.58 -3.93
C LYS A 79 -30.35 -5.59 -5.10
N ARG A 80 -29.71 -4.43 -5.04
CA ARG A 80 -29.72 -3.43 -6.12
C ARG A 80 -28.62 -3.68 -7.14
N GLU A 81 -27.55 -4.34 -6.72
CA GLU A 81 -26.46 -4.79 -7.59
C GLU A 81 -26.75 -6.22 -8.08
N GLU A 82 -27.71 -6.35 -9.00
CA GLU A 82 -27.79 -7.54 -9.86
C GLU A 82 -26.62 -7.46 -10.84
N TRP A 83 -25.58 -8.28 -10.63
CA TRP A 83 -24.52 -8.52 -11.61
C TRP A 83 -24.94 -9.58 -12.62
#